data_AF-A0A2G9Z662-F1
#
_entry.id   AF-A0A2G9Z662-F1
#
_cell.length_a   1.000
_cell.length_b   1.000
_cell.length_c   1.000
_cell.angle_alpha   90.00
_cell.angle_beta   90.00
_cell.angle_gamma   90.00
#
_symmetry.space_group_name_H-M   'P 1'
#
loop_
_entity.id
_entity.type
_entity.pdbx_description
1 polymer ?
#
loop_
_entity_poly.entity_id
_entity_poly.type
_entity_poly.pdbx_seq_one_letter_code
_entity_poly.pdbx_strand_id
1 'polypeptide(L)'
;MTEERKKLEEIIQNFSLENLVHFFRAKSQKFSPKNESLSEFDDEDFKEGKLLGEIGFSATEKLSVISFQVSKELSECSGKKAQYEKARKILKLWQVDGGIFIFSDQKGDFRFSLVYPEYSGKKR
;
A
#
# COMPACT_ATOMS: atom_id res chain seq x y z
N MET A 1 2.93 -2.41 -29.34
CA MET A 1 2.73 -3.02 -28.00
C MET A 1 3.19 -2.00 -26.98
N THR A 2 2.30 -1.57 -26.10
CA THR A 2 2.43 -0.31 -25.36
C THR A 2 3.50 -0.41 -24.26
N GLU A 3 4.44 0.54 -24.23
CA GLU A 3 5.53 0.68 -23.25
C GLU A 3 5.07 0.52 -21.78
N GLU A 4 3.82 0.88 -21.51
CA GLU A 4 3.17 0.75 -20.20
C GLU A 4 3.03 -0.70 -19.72
N ARG A 5 2.79 -1.66 -20.63
CA ARG A 5 2.68 -3.08 -20.29
C ARG A 5 4.04 -3.66 -19.91
N LYS A 6 5.09 -3.25 -20.62
CA LYS A 6 6.47 -3.70 -20.40
C LYS A 6 6.98 -3.26 -19.02
N LYS A 7 6.71 -2.00 -18.64
CA LYS A 7 6.99 -1.51 -17.29
C LYS A 7 6.22 -2.26 -16.21
N LEU A 8 4.97 -2.64 -16.47
CA LEU A 8 4.22 -3.48 -15.54
C LEU A 8 4.82 -4.87 -15.40
N GLU A 9 5.22 -5.52 -16.51
CA GLU A 9 5.87 -6.82 -16.47
C GLU A 9 7.21 -6.79 -15.71
N GLU A 10 8.01 -5.73 -15.88
CA GLU A 10 9.24 -5.54 -15.08
C GLU A 10 8.95 -5.32 -13.59
N ILE A 11 7.87 -4.59 -13.24
CA ILE A 11 7.43 -4.44 -11.85
C ILE A 11 6.95 -5.78 -11.28
N ILE A 12 6.26 -6.59 -12.08
CA ILE A 12 5.76 -7.90 -11.68
C ILE A 12 6.92 -8.89 -11.50
N GLN A 13 7.94 -8.84 -12.35
CA GLN A 13 9.10 -9.75 -12.29
C GLN A 13 10.16 -9.31 -11.27
N ASN A 14 10.36 -8.00 -11.08
CA ASN A 14 11.30 -7.42 -10.12
C ASN A 14 10.55 -6.43 -9.24
N PHE A 15 9.70 -6.96 -8.37
CA PHE A 15 8.98 -6.17 -7.39
C PHE A 15 9.99 -5.36 -6.55
N SER A 16 10.01 -4.05 -6.78
CA SER A 16 10.79 -3.09 -6.01
C SER A 16 9.91 -1.92 -5.64
N LEU A 17 10.05 -1.48 -4.39
CA LEU A 17 9.40 -0.30 -3.87
C LEU A 17 9.72 0.95 -4.71
N GLU A 18 10.94 1.03 -5.24
CA GLU A 18 11.36 2.13 -6.11
C GLU A 18 10.57 2.16 -7.42
N ASN A 19 10.37 1.00 -8.05
CA ASN A 19 9.60 0.89 -9.28
C ASN A 19 8.13 1.26 -9.05
N LEU A 20 7.57 0.94 -7.88
CA LEU A 20 6.22 1.37 -7.49
C LEU A 20 6.13 2.88 -7.34
N VAL A 21 7.07 3.50 -6.62
CA VAL A 21 7.14 4.96 -6.47
C VAL A 21 7.22 5.64 -7.83
N HIS A 22 8.05 5.12 -8.74
CA HIS A 22 8.13 5.59 -10.13
C HIS A 22 6.81 5.44 -10.89
N PHE A 23 6.11 4.32 -10.72
CA PHE A 23 4.80 4.09 -11.34
C PHE A 23 3.74 5.08 -10.84
N PHE A 24 3.63 5.26 -9.51
CA PHE A 24 2.68 6.21 -8.93
C PHE A 24 2.98 7.65 -9.35
N ARG A 25 4.26 8.03 -9.41
CA ARG A 25 4.71 9.34 -9.89
C ARG A 25 4.38 9.56 -11.37
N ALA A 26 4.53 8.53 -12.20
CA ALA A 26 4.17 8.60 -13.61
C ALA A 26 2.66 8.70 -13.83
N LYS A 27 1.86 8.07 -12.96
CA LYS A 27 0.39 8.02 -13.11
C LYS A 27 -0.33 9.20 -12.48
N SER A 28 0.21 9.80 -11.41
CA SER A 28 -0.42 10.90 -10.69
C SER A 28 0.57 12.01 -10.39
N GLN A 29 0.31 13.20 -10.92
CA GLN A 29 1.07 14.41 -10.58
C GLN A 29 0.90 14.85 -9.11
N LYS A 30 -0.17 14.37 -8.45
CA LYS A 30 -0.46 14.68 -7.03
C LYS A 30 0.17 13.68 -6.06
N PHE A 31 0.95 12.71 -6.56
CA PHE A 31 1.69 11.78 -5.72
C PHE A 31 2.95 12.46 -5.18
N SER A 32 3.00 12.61 -3.87
CA SER A 32 4.18 13.05 -3.14
C SER A 32 4.92 11.83 -2.61
N PRO A 33 6.08 11.46 -3.17
CA PRO A 33 6.86 10.35 -2.66
C PRO A 33 7.32 10.66 -1.24
N LYS A 34 7.16 9.68 -0.37
CA LYS A 34 7.67 9.67 1.00
C LYS A 34 8.56 8.43 1.13
N ASN A 35 9.57 8.50 1.97
CA ASN A 35 10.40 7.35 2.29
C ASN A 35 10.57 7.30 3.79
N GLU A 36 9.45 7.15 4.49
CA GLU A 36 9.43 7.05 5.95
C GLU A 36 9.32 5.59 6.37
N SER A 37 10.19 5.17 7.28
CA SER A 37 10.12 3.86 7.90
C SER A 37 8.95 3.81 8.87
N LEU A 38 8.08 2.82 8.68
CA LEU A 38 6.95 2.50 9.54
C LEU A 38 7.26 1.33 10.45
N SER A 39 8.51 1.24 10.92
CA SER A 39 8.99 0.18 11.79
C SER A 39 8.25 0.13 13.14
N GLU A 40 7.59 1.22 13.54
CA GLU A 40 6.67 1.24 14.70
C GLU A 40 5.47 0.29 14.51
N PHE A 41 5.14 0.00 13.26
CA PHE A 41 4.11 -0.94 12.86
C PHE A 41 4.70 -2.28 12.45
N ASP A 42 5.96 -2.60 12.76
CA ASP A 42 6.49 -3.94 12.49
C ASP A 42 6.04 -4.93 13.59
N ASP A 43 5.57 -6.11 13.19
CA ASP A 43 5.12 -7.20 14.05
C ASP A 43 5.82 -8.51 13.63
N GLU A 44 5.53 -9.65 14.26
CA GLU A 44 6.10 -10.95 13.86
C GLU A 44 5.75 -11.33 12.41
N ASP A 45 4.53 -11.00 11.98
CA ASP A 45 4.00 -11.33 10.65
C ASP A 45 4.30 -10.29 9.56
N PHE A 46 4.56 -9.03 9.95
CA PHE A 46 4.74 -7.90 9.02
C PHE A 46 6.00 -7.12 9.40
N LYS A 47 6.97 -7.07 8.49
CA LYS A 47 8.26 -6.40 8.67
C LYS A 47 8.49 -5.34 7.61
N GLU A 48 9.48 -4.50 7.83
CA GLU A 48 9.93 -3.51 6.86
C GLU A 48 8.80 -2.59 6.38
N GLY A 49 7.93 -2.16 7.29
CA GLY A 49 6.92 -1.16 7.00
C GLY A 49 7.56 0.10 6.42
N LYS A 50 7.09 0.56 5.26
CA LYS A 50 7.55 1.81 4.62
C LYS A 50 6.37 2.58 4.04
N LEU A 51 6.32 3.88 4.32
CA LEU A 51 5.44 4.82 3.64
C LEU A 51 6.14 5.24 2.34
N LEU A 52 5.59 4.82 1.20
CA LEU A 52 6.12 5.13 -0.14
C LEU A 52 5.68 6.51 -0.65
N GLY A 53 4.58 7.04 -0.11
CA GLY A 53 4.08 8.34 -0.50
C GLY A 53 2.64 8.57 -0.14
N GLU A 54 2.15 9.76 -0.47
CA GLU A 54 0.78 10.17 -0.26
C GLU A 54 0.25 10.81 -1.54
N ILE A 55 -1.00 10.51 -1.89
CA ILE A 55 -1.72 11.11 -3.02
C ILE A 55 -2.78 12.04 -2.43
N GLY A 56 -2.59 13.36 -2.59
CA GLY A 56 -3.61 14.33 -2.20
C GLY A 56 -4.70 14.41 -3.27
N PHE A 57 -5.95 14.10 -2.93
CA PHE A 57 -7.08 14.30 -3.85
C PHE A 57 -7.67 15.70 -3.70
N SER A 58 -7.88 16.13 -2.45
CA SER A 58 -8.41 17.44 -2.05
C SER A 58 -7.64 18.00 -0.84
N ALA A 59 -8.07 19.14 -0.28
CA ALA A 59 -7.42 19.75 0.89
C ALA A 59 -7.53 18.89 2.17
N THR A 60 -8.52 17.98 2.21
CA THR A 60 -8.79 17.11 3.35
C THR A 60 -8.61 15.64 3.01
N GLU A 61 -8.85 15.22 1.76
CA GLU A 61 -8.75 13.83 1.36
C GLU A 61 -7.35 13.51 0.85
N LYS A 62 -6.67 12.62 1.57
CA LYS A 62 -5.37 12.07 1.21
C LYS A 62 -5.39 10.56 1.26
N LEU A 63 -4.65 9.96 0.33
CA LEU A 63 -4.47 8.51 0.24
C LEU A 63 -3.01 8.18 0.48
N SER A 64 -2.71 7.42 1.53
CA SER A 64 -1.34 7.01 1.84
C SER A 64 -0.99 5.68 1.16
N VAL A 65 0.19 5.60 0.55
CA VAL A 65 0.72 4.39 -0.10
C VAL A 65 1.78 3.78 0.81
N ILE A 66 1.50 2.59 1.31
CA ILE A 66 2.30 1.94 2.34
C ILE A 66 2.66 0.52 1.88
N SER A 67 3.89 0.11 2.11
CA SER A 67 4.35 -1.26 1.85
C SER A 67 4.75 -1.97 3.14
N PHE A 68 4.48 -3.27 3.22
CA PHE A 68 4.96 -4.18 4.25
C PHE A 68 5.47 -5.47 3.62
N GLN A 69 6.56 -5.99 4.16
CA GLN A 69 7.01 -7.35 3.87
C GLN A 69 6.29 -8.33 4.81
N VAL A 70 5.67 -9.36 4.26
CA VAL A 70 5.04 -10.42 5.05
C VAL A 70 6.04 -11.55 5.31
N SER A 71 6.07 -12.05 6.54
CA SER A 71 6.86 -13.23 6.90
C SER A 71 6.18 -14.54 6.54
N LYS A 72 4.85 -14.50 6.34
CA LYS A 72 3.99 -15.65 6.00
C LYS A 72 3.49 -15.55 4.57
N GLU A 73 3.21 -16.71 3.97
CA GLU A 73 2.74 -16.81 2.60
C GLU A 73 1.42 -16.06 2.37
N LEU A 74 1.35 -15.27 1.30
CA LEU A 74 0.17 -14.47 0.95
C LEU A 74 -1.08 -15.31 0.63
N SER A 75 -0.94 -16.63 0.46
CA SER A 75 -1.99 -17.57 0.06
C SER A 75 -2.96 -17.95 1.18
N GLU A 76 -2.58 -17.79 2.45
CA GLU A 76 -3.40 -18.25 3.56
C GLU A 76 -4.59 -17.31 3.85
N CYS A 77 -5.75 -17.91 4.14
CA CYS A 77 -6.98 -17.18 4.50
C CYS A 77 -6.76 -16.30 5.75
N SER A 78 -5.92 -16.77 6.68
CA SER A 78 -5.47 -16.02 7.86
C SER A 78 -4.68 -14.76 7.49
N GLY A 79 -3.88 -14.81 6.43
CA GLY A 79 -3.09 -13.68 5.94
C GLY A 79 -3.96 -12.53 5.44
N LYS A 80 -5.07 -12.81 4.75
CA LYS A 80 -6.01 -11.77 4.29
C LYS A 80 -6.62 -10.99 5.45
N LYS A 81 -7.06 -11.68 6.51
CA LYS A 81 -7.63 -11.05 7.70
C LYS A 81 -6.60 -10.20 8.44
N ALA A 82 -5.38 -10.71 8.59
CA ALA A 82 -4.29 -9.98 9.25
C ALA A 82 -3.89 -8.72 8.46
N GLN A 83 -3.77 -8.80 7.13
CA GLN A 83 -3.48 -7.67 6.25
C GLN A 83 -4.54 -6.57 6.35
N TYR A 84 -5.82 -6.95 6.35
CA TYR A 84 -6.92 -6.00 6.49
C TYR A 84 -6.91 -5.32 7.87
N GLU A 85 -6.75 -6.09 8.94
CA GLU A 85 -6.72 -5.53 10.30
C GLU A 85 -5.52 -4.60 10.50
N LYS A 86 -4.36 -4.91 9.93
CA LYS A 86 -3.18 -4.05 9.91
C LYS A 86 -3.46 -2.73 9.22
N ALA A 87 -3.95 -2.80 7.98
CA ALA A 87 -4.30 -1.63 7.19
C ALA A 87 -5.32 -0.74 7.91
N ARG A 88 -6.40 -1.35 8.42
CA ARG A 88 -7.44 -0.67 9.18
C ARG A 88 -6.92 0.04 10.44
N LYS A 89 -6.00 -0.59 11.19
CA LYS A 89 -5.37 0.02 12.37
C LYS A 89 -4.57 1.26 12.00
N ILE A 90 -3.74 1.19 10.95
CA ILE A 90 -2.92 2.31 10.49
C ILE A 90 -3.81 3.48 10.03
N LEU A 91 -4.83 3.20 9.22
CA LEU A 91 -5.78 4.23 8.78
C LEU A 91 -6.45 4.95 9.96
N LYS A 92 -6.84 4.19 10.99
CA LYS A 92 -7.49 4.73 12.18
C LYS A 92 -6.54 5.59 13.03
N LEU A 93 -5.26 5.21 13.13
CA LEU A 93 -4.25 5.96 13.88
C LEU A 93 -3.89 7.28 13.19
N TRP A 94 -3.76 7.26 11.88
CA TRP A 94 -3.39 8.44 11.09
C TRP A 94 -4.58 9.32 10.69
N GLN A 95 -5.80 8.88 11.01
CA GLN A 95 -7.04 9.57 10.64
C GLN A 95 -7.10 9.92 9.15
N VAL A 96 -6.64 8.99 8.30
CA VAL A 96 -6.60 9.15 6.84
C VAL A 96 -7.86 8.54 6.21
N ASP A 97 -8.36 9.19 5.15
CA ASP A 97 -9.58 8.77 4.43
C ASP A 97 -9.37 7.53 3.55
N GLY A 98 -8.14 7.05 3.40
CA GLY A 98 -7.84 5.82 2.70
C GLY A 98 -6.35 5.58 2.51
N GLY A 99 -6.02 4.36 2.10
CA GLY A 99 -4.64 3.98 1.82
C GLY A 99 -4.54 2.78 0.88
N ILE A 100 -3.49 2.79 0.07
CA ILE A 100 -3.07 1.64 -0.72
C ILE A 100 -2.00 0.92 0.08
N PHE A 101 -2.28 -0.32 0.46
CA PHE A 101 -1.36 -1.19 1.16
C PHE A 101 -0.80 -2.22 0.19
N ILE A 102 0.51 -2.35 0.18
CA ILE A 102 1.24 -3.30 -0.65
C ILE A 102 1.90 -4.31 0.27
N PHE A 103 1.55 -5.57 0.13
CA PHE A 103 2.13 -6.65 0.91
C PHE A 103 2.97 -7.53 0.00
N SER A 104 4.25 -7.71 0.29
CA SER A 104 5.15 -8.57 -0.49
C SER A 104 5.74 -9.68 0.36
N ASP A 105 5.82 -10.89 -0.20
CA ASP A 105 6.49 -12.04 0.42
C ASP A 105 7.96 -12.12 -0.04
N GLN A 106 8.80 -12.86 0.69
CA GLN A 106 10.18 -13.18 0.31
C GLN A 106 10.27 -13.97 -1.00
N LYS A 107 9.19 -14.66 -1.40
CA LYS A 107 9.11 -15.40 -2.67
C LYS A 107 8.90 -14.50 -3.90
N GLY A 108 8.64 -13.20 -3.71
CA GLY A 108 8.40 -12.24 -4.80
C GLY A 108 6.92 -12.07 -5.15
N ASP A 109 6.01 -12.79 -4.50
CA ASP A 109 4.58 -12.52 -4.58
C ASP A 109 4.23 -11.20 -3.89
N PHE A 110 3.32 -10.44 -4.48
CA PHE A 110 2.80 -9.22 -3.87
C PHE A 110 1.29 -9.10 -4.01
N ARG A 111 0.67 -8.34 -3.09
CA ARG A 111 -0.75 -8.00 -3.10
C ARG A 111 -0.94 -6.52 -2.89
N PHE A 112 -1.70 -5.91 -3.80
CA PHE A 112 -2.26 -4.58 -3.62
C PHE A 112 -3.62 -4.67 -2.92
N SER A 113 -3.77 -3.90 -1.86
CA SER A 113 -5.00 -3.80 -1.08
C SER A 113 -5.35 -2.32 -0.94
N LEU A 114 -6.40 -1.88 -1.60
CA LEU A 114 -6.98 -0.57 -1.38
C LEU A 114 -7.93 -0.66 -0.18
N VAL A 115 -7.65 0.09 0.88
CA VAL A 115 -8.48 0.11 2.09
C VAL A 115 -8.91 1.55 2.36
N TYR A 116 -10.21 1.76 2.46
CA TYR A 116 -10.80 3.05 2.82
C TYR A 116 -11.97 2.81 3.77
N PRO A 117 -12.19 3.69 4.77
CA PRO A 117 -13.44 3.73 5.51
C PRO A 117 -14.60 3.93 4.54
N GLU A 118 -15.51 2.97 4.49
CA GLU A 118 -16.79 3.18 3.83
C GLU A 118 -17.67 4.00 4.76
N TYR A 119 -17.82 5.29 4.46
CA TYR A 119 -18.83 6.13 5.11
C TYR A 119 -20.20 5.71 4.57
N SER A 120 -20.80 4.67 5.16
CA SER A 120 -22.21 4.36 4.92
C SER A 120 -23.02 5.55 5.44
N GLY A 121 -23.40 6.46 4.54
CA GLY A 121 -24.12 7.67 4.88
C GLY A 121 -25.33 7.36 5.73
N LYS A 122 -25.34 7.81 6.99
CA LYS A 122 -26.62 8.12 7.62
C LYS A 122 -27.16 9.30 6.81
N LYS A 123 -28.10 9.02 5.91
CA LYS A 123 -29.08 10.02 5.47
C LYS A 123 -29.58 10.69 6.74
N ARG A 124 -29.16 11.94 6.96
CA ARG A 124 -29.78 12.81 7.97
C ARG A 124 -31.09 13.32 7.41
#